data_AF-A0AAU9UD56-F1
#
_entry.id   AF-A0AAU9UD56-F1
#
_cell.length_a   1.000
_cell.length_b   1.000
_cell.length_c   1.000
_cell.angle_alpha   90.00
_cell.angle_beta   90.00
_cell.angle_gamma   90.00
#
_symmetry.space_group_name_H-M   'P 1'
#
loop_
_entity.id
_entity.type
_entity.pdbx_description
1 polymer ?
#
loop_
_entity_poly.entity_id
_entity_poly.type
_entity_poly.pdbx_seq_one_letter_code
_entity_poly.pdbx_strand_id
1 'polypeptide(L)'
;MERYDITAWRARYIERMRKNRLIEKRSVVSQSQSVDYHDDMNATNFLKWMTEMVVPYLPEKSLVVMNNAPYHCTQINKARSSVEPQI
;
A
#
# COMPACT_ATOMS: atom_id res chain seq x y z
N MET A 1 -1.61 18.72 -3.34
CA MET A 1 -2.66 17.76 -3.71
C MET A 1 -3.95 18.25 -3.05
N GLU A 2 -4.85 18.81 -3.86
CA GLU A 2 -6.10 19.40 -3.38
C GLU A 2 -7.04 18.30 -2.85
N ARG A 3 -7.86 18.61 -1.84
CA ARG A 3 -8.75 17.63 -1.16
C ARG A 3 -9.73 16.92 -2.12
N TYR A 4 -9.96 17.49 -3.29
CA TYR A 4 -10.81 16.94 -4.35
C TYR A 4 -10.20 15.70 -5.03
N ASP A 5 -8.88 15.63 -5.17
CA ASP A 5 -8.20 14.51 -5.84
C ASP A 5 -8.26 13.23 -5.02
N ILE A 6 -8.13 13.35 -3.68
CA ILE A 6 -8.18 12.22 -2.75
C ILE A 6 -9.60 11.62 -2.70
N THR A 7 -10.62 12.48 -2.71
CA THR A 7 -12.03 12.05 -2.73
C THR A 7 -12.37 11.32 -4.03
N ALA A 8 -11.94 11.88 -5.17
CA ALA A 8 -12.16 11.27 -6.46
C ALA A 8 -11.39 9.94 -6.62
N TRP A 9 -10.18 9.84 -6.05
CA TRP A 9 -9.40 8.60 -6.06
C TRP A 9 -10.05 7.50 -5.20
N ARG A 10 -10.49 7.84 -3.98
CA ARG A 10 -11.21 6.89 -3.10
C ARG A 10 -12.47 6.33 -3.77
N ALA A 11 -13.25 7.18 -4.43
CA ALA A 11 -14.45 6.75 -5.16
C ALA A 11 -14.13 5.75 -6.28
N ARG A 12 -13.10 6.02 -7.10
CA ARG A 12 -12.68 5.12 -8.18
C ARG A 12 -12.14 3.78 -7.67
N TYR A 13 -11.39 3.79 -6.57
CA TYR A 13 -10.88 2.58 -5.94
C TYR A 13 -12.00 1.68 -5.41
N ILE A 14 -12.98 2.26 -4.71
CA ILE A 14 -14.13 1.53 -4.17
C ILE A 14 -14.95 0.89 -5.29
N GLU A 15 -15.24 1.63 -6.37
CA GLU A 15 -16.00 1.07 -7.49
C GLU A 15 -15.24 -0.05 -8.21
N ARG A 16 -13.91 0.07 -8.35
CA ARG A 16 -13.08 -1.00 -8.88
C ARG A 16 -13.14 -2.26 -8.02
N MET A 17 -13.02 -2.13 -6.70
CA MET A 17 -13.12 -3.27 -5.78
C MET A 17 -14.52 -3.91 -5.81
N ARG A 18 -15.57 -3.09 -5.98
CA ARG A 18 -16.95 -3.58 -6.14
C ARG A 18 -17.12 -4.40 -7.41
N LYS A 19 -16.54 -3.97 -8.53
CA LYS A 19 -16.54 -4.73 -9.80
C LYS A 19 -15.75 -6.03 -9.70
N ASN A 20 -14.57 -6.00 -9.09
CA ASN A 20 -13.75 -7.21 -8.89
C ASN A 20 -14.48 -8.28 -8.06
N ARG A 21 -15.28 -7.85 -7.07
CA ARG A 21 -16.11 -8.74 -6.24
C ARG A 21 -17.32 -9.29 -6.97
N LEU A 22 -18.08 -8.44 -7.67
CA LEU A 22 -19.39 -8.79 -8.22
C LEU A 22 -19.31 -9.41 -9.62
N ILE A 23 -18.39 -8.94 -10.45
CA ILE A 23 -18.32 -9.28 -11.88
C ILE A 23 -17.23 -10.34 -12.10
N GLU A 24 -16.04 -10.11 -11.57
CA GLU A 24 -14.89 -11.00 -11.80
C GLU A 24 -14.83 -12.17 -10.81
N LYS A 25 -15.69 -12.18 -9.77
CA LYS A 25 -15.71 -13.15 -8.65
C LYS A 25 -14.32 -13.42 -8.07
N ARG A 26 -13.41 -12.46 -8.17
CA ARG A 26 -12.07 -12.56 -7.57
C ARG A 26 -12.26 -12.45 -6.07
N SER A 27 -11.64 -13.36 -5.31
CA SER A 27 -11.72 -13.34 -3.85
C SER A 27 -11.13 -12.02 -3.34
N VAL A 28 -11.99 -11.09 -2.93
CA VAL A 28 -11.57 -9.87 -2.24
C VAL A 28 -11.38 -10.26 -0.79
N VAL A 29 -10.14 -10.56 -0.41
CA VAL A 29 -9.75 -10.60 1.00
C VAL A 29 -9.60 -9.14 1.44
N SER A 30 -10.70 -8.52 1.88
CA SER A 30 -10.61 -7.41 2.82
C SER A 30 -10.91 -7.98 4.19
N GLN A 31 -9.88 -8.15 5.02
CA GLN A 31 -10.13 -8.46 6.42
C GLN A 31 -10.79 -7.23 7.07
N SER A 32 -11.97 -7.49 7.61
CA SER A 32 -12.68 -6.81 8.71
C SER A 32 -12.98 -5.30 8.66
N GLN A 33 -14.28 -5.01 8.76
CA GLN A 33 -14.88 -4.25 9.87
C GLN A 33 -13.90 -3.37 10.69
N SER A 34 -13.90 -2.07 10.40
CA SER A 34 -13.50 -0.95 11.30
C SER A 34 -12.25 -1.13 12.17
N VAL A 35 -11.21 -1.79 11.66
CA VAL A 35 -9.87 -1.78 12.27
C VAL A 35 -8.97 -1.02 11.32
N ASP A 36 -8.05 -0.24 11.88
CA ASP A 36 -7.30 0.81 11.20
C ASP A 36 -6.73 0.35 9.85
N TYR A 37 -6.86 1.16 8.78
CA TYR A 37 -6.24 0.84 7.48
C TYR A 37 -4.71 0.65 7.60
N HIS A 38 -4.12 1.15 8.69
CA HIS A 38 -2.72 0.94 9.02
C HIS A 38 -2.40 -0.48 9.51
N ASP A 39 -3.35 -1.22 10.09
CA ASP A 39 -3.07 -2.54 10.70
C ASP A 39 -2.82 -3.63 9.64
N ASP A 40 -3.48 -3.52 8.49
CA ASP A 40 -3.32 -4.46 7.37
C ASP A 40 -2.23 -4.06 6.37
N MET A 41 -1.61 -2.88 6.55
CA MET A 41 -0.60 -2.36 5.63
C MET A 41 0.82 -2.76 6.05
N ASN A 42 1.48 -3.55 5.21
CA ASN A 42 2.88 -3.96 5.37
C ASN A 42 3.70 -3.66 4.11
N ALA A 43 5.02 -3.85 4.19
CA ALA A 43 5.94 -3.54 3.10
C ALA A 43 5.62 -4.30 1.80
N THR A 44 5.18 -5.56 1.88
CA THR A 44 4.81 -6.39 0.72
C THR A 44 3.56 -5.84 0.02
N ASN A 45 2.51 -5.54 0.81
CA ASN A 45 1.26 -4.98 0.29
C ASN A 45 1.50 -3.59 -0.30
N PHE A 46 2.28 -2.76 0.38
CA PHE A 46 2.65 -1.42 -0.08
C PHE A 46 3.42 -1.48 -1.40
N LEU A 47 4.45 -2.32 -1.49
CA LEU A 47 5.25 -2.46 -2.71
C LEU A 47 4.38 -2.92 -3.88
N LYS A 48 3.55 -3.94 -3.68
CA LYS A 48 2.64 -4.45 -4.71
C LYS A 48 1.67 -3.38 -5.20
N TRP A 49 1.08 -2.62 -4.28
CA TRP A 49 0.18 -1.53 -4.63
C TRP A 49 0.91 -0.42 -5.41
N MET A 50 2.09 -0.01 -4.97
CA MET A 50 2.88 1.01 -5.67
C MET A 50 3.25 0.57 -7.09
N THR A 51 3.73 -0.66 -7.27
CA THR A 51 4.18 -1.16 -8.56
C THR A 51 3.05 -1.47 -9.53
N GLU A 52 1.93 -2.02 -9.06
CA GLU A 52 0.83 -2.43 -9.94
C GLU A 52 -0.20 -1.32 -10.18
N MET A 53 -0.36 -0.39 -9.23
CA MET A 53 -1.50 0.54 -9.24
C MET A 53 -1.11 2.01 -9.27
N VAL A 54 0.13 2.36 -8.89
CA VAL A 54 0.58 3.77 -8.85
C VAL A 54 1.53 4.04 -10.01
N VAL A 55 2.69 3.38 -10.03
CA VAL A 55 3.77 3.60 -11.01
C VAL A 55 3.30 3.52 -12.47
N PRO A 56 2.48 2.55 -12.90
CA PRO A 56 2.08 2.44 -14.31
C PRO A 56 1.21 3.61 -14.80
N TYR A 57 0.62 4.36 -13.88
CA TYR A 57 -0.29 5.46 -14.17
C TYR A 57 0.29 6.84 -13.81
N LEU A 58 1.57 6.89 -13.38
CA LEU A 58 2.26 8.14 -13.13
C LEU A 58 2.81 8.71 -14.45
N PRO A 59 2.47 9.96 -14.82
CA PRO A 59 3.12 10.66 -15.90
C PRO A 59 4.62 10.77 -15.67
N GLU A 60 5.40 10.91 -16.75
CA GLU A 60 6.81 11.20 -16.64
C GLU A 60 7.07 12.44 -15.77
N LYS A 61 8.20 12.44 -15.05
CA LYS A 61 8.64 13.54 -14.16
C LYS A 61 7.67 13.84 -13.01
N SER A 62 6.87 12.85 -12.59
CA SER A 62 6.05 12.94 -11.39
C SER A 62 6.88 12.88 -10.11
N LEU A 63 6.49 13.65 -9.09
CA LEU A 63 7.05 13.61 -7.74
C LEU A 63 6.11 12.86 -6.80
N VAL A 64 6.61 11.82 -6.15
CA VAL A 64 5.88 11.06 -5.11
C VAL A 64 6.32 11.55 -3.74
N VAL A 65 5.38 12.09 -2.96
CA VAL A 65 5.60 12.54 -1.57
C VAL A 65 4.75 11.69 -0.64
N MET A 66 5.39 11.09 0.37
CA MET A 66 4.74 10.19 1.33
C MET A 66 5.08 10.60 2.76
N ASN A 67 4.20 10.29 3.71
CA ASN A 67 4.51 10.40 5.13
C ASN A 67 5.59 9.39 5.54
N ASN A 68 6.21 9.55 6.71
CA ASN A 68 7.15 8.57 7.24
C ASN A 68 6.39 7.45 7.97
N ALA A 69 6.25 6.29 7.33
CA ALA A 69 5.61 5.10 7.89
C ALA A 69 6.55 3.89 7.76
N PRO A 70 6.55 2.95 8.73
CA PRO A 70 7.54 1.86 8.77
C PRO A 70 7.55 0.94 7.53
N TYR A 71 6.42 0.82 6.82
CA TYR A 71 6.27 -0.04 5.65
C TYR A 71 6.70 0.61 4.32
N HIS A 72 7.02 1.90 4.30
CA HIS A 72 7.51 2.58 3.09
C HIS A 72 8.96 2.23 2.76
N CYS A 73 9.72 1.76 3.76
CA CYS A 73 11.14 1.47 3.64
C CYS A 73 11.44 0.04 4.11
N THR A 74 12.12 -0.74 3.28
CA THR A 74 12.61 -2.08 3.66
C THR A 74 14.13 -2.12 3.55
N GLN A 75 14.79 -2.61 4.60
CA GLN A 75 16.23 -2.84 4.59
C GLN A 75 16.52 -4.22 3.99
N ILE A 76 17.14 -4.26 2.81
CA ILE A 76 17.49 -5.52 2.13
C ILE A 76 18.75 -6.14 2.75
N ASN A 77 19.73 -5.31 3.10
CA ASN A 77 21.01 -5.74 3.67
C ASN A 77 21.12 -5.28 5.13
N LYS A 78 20.39 -5.95 6.04
CA LYS A 78 20.55 -5.71 7.48
C LYS A 78 21.81 -6.42 7.96
N ALA A 79 22.80 -5.65 8.40
CA ALA A 79 23.96 -6.23 9.07
C ALA A 79 23.48 -7.08 10.26
N ARG A 80 24.09 -8.24 10.47
CA ARG A 80 23.82 -9.04 11.67
C ARG A 80 24.12 -8.14 12.86
N SER A 81 23.16 -7.96 13.75
CA SER A 81 23.42 -7.25 15.00
C SER A 81 24.47 -8.04 15.77
N SER A 82 25.58 -7.39 16.12
CA SER A 82 26.62 -7.92 17.01
C SER A 82 26.05 -8.06 18.43
N VAL A 83 25.09 -8.96 18.63
CA VAL A 83 24.77 -9.48 19.96
C VAL A 83 25.56 -10.76 20.11
N GLU A 84 26.71 -10.60 20.75
CA GLU A 84 27.51 -11.69 21.28
C GLU A 84 26.65 -12.43 22.32
N PRO A 85 26.52 -13.77 22.25
CA PRO A 85 25.80 -14.51 23.28
C PRO A 85 26.58 -14.34 24.59
N GLN A 86 25.98 -13.67 25.58
CA GLN A 86 26.48 -13.76 26.95
C GLN A 86 26.16 -15.18 27.44
N ILE A 87 27.22 -15.98 27.56
CA ILE A 87 27.22 -17.30 28.19
C ILE A 87 27.00 -17.12 29.69
#